data_AF-A0A7V5VFE4-F1
#
_entry.id   AF-A0A7V5VFE4-F1
#
_cell.length_a   1.000
_cell.length_b   1.000
_cell.length_c   1.000
_cell.angle_alpha   90.00
_cell.angle_beta   90.00
_cell.angle_gamma   90.00
#
_symmetry.space_group_name_H-M   'P 1'
#
loop_
_entity.id
_entity.type
_entity.pdbx_description
1 polymer ?
#
loop_
_entity_poly.entity_id
_entity_poly.type
_entity_poly.pdbx_seq_one_letter_code
_entity_poly.pdbx_strand_id
1 'polypeptide(L)'
;MRAKVILLSLVLVISAMAGEQWFRLYKEGVEAVQNGKYKVAVAKLTAAIKAKDRETKKIRTYGMHFIEYYPHRELGIAYYNLGRKKLAFKHLKRSMRLAPTTRARSYLNKLAGIADDVEDEPPLAEKEAPKPVRKKEQAKKQSLKLVGERLGLAILPFENKGASRDLGDIVLDKMITALVNKERFKIL
;
A
#
# COMPACT_ATOMS: atom_id res chain seq x y z
N MET A 1 1.36 6.51 -36.43
CA MET A 1 0.84 5.59 -35.38
C MET A 1 1.90 5.00 -34.44
N ARG A 2 3.20 5.08 -34.74
CA ARG A 2 4.28 4.51 -33.90
C ARG A 2 4.57 5.28 -32.59
N ALA A 3 4.37 6.61 -32.58
CA ALA A 3 4.63 7.45 -31.41
C ALA A 3 3.65 7.23 -30.23
N LYS A 4 2.40 6.83 -30.50
CA LYS A 4 1.40 6.56 -29.45
C LYS A 4 1.62 5.23 -28.71
N VAL A 5 2.26 4.25 -29.38
CA VAL A 5 2.58 2.95 -28.77
C VAL A 5 3.80 3.06 -27.84
N ILE A 6 4.77 3.92 -28.19
CA ILE A 6 5.97 4.19 -27.36
C ILE A 6 5.58 4.93 -26.06
N LEU A 7 4.58 5.81 -26.11
CA LEU A 7 4.10 6.52 -24.92
C LEU A 7 3.36 5.58 -23.95
N LEU A 8 2.68 4.55 -24.45
CA LEU A 8 1.96 3.57 -23.62
C LEU A 8 2.91 2.54 -22.98
N SER A 9 3.99 2.16 -23.66
CA SER A 9 5.01 1.27 -23.07
C SER A 9 5.85 1.97 -21.99
N LEU A 10 6.10 3.28 -22.11
CA LEU A 10 6.84 4.05 -21.11
C LEU A 10 6.07 4.16 -19.78
N VAL A 11 4.74 4.22 -19.81
CA VAL A 11 3.92 4.33 -18.60
C VAL A 11 3.84 3.00 -17.82
N LEU A 12 3.93 1.85 -18.50
CA LEU A 12 3.83 0.54 -17.83
C LEU A 12 5.11 0.18 -17.04
N VAL A 13 6.28 0.66 -17.47
CA VAL A 13 7.58 0.37 -16.81
C VAL A 13 7.74 1.13 -15.49
N ILE A 14 7.16 2.33 -15.36
CA ILE A 14 7.33 3.18 -14.17
C ILE A 14 6.67 2.57 -12.92
N SER A 15 5.62 1.77 -13.10
CA SER A 15 4.87 1.22 -11.95
C SER A 15 5.58 0.08 -11.22
N ALA A 16 6.57 -0.59 -11.85
CA ALA A 16 7.29 -1.72 -11.25
C ALA A 16 8.41 -1.27 -10.28
N MET A 17 9.01 -0.08 -10.49
CA MET A 17 10.14 0.39 -9.67
C MET A 17 9.74 0.88 -8.27
N ALA A 18 8.50 1.33 -8.08
CA ALA A 18 8.03 1.87 -6.81
C ALA A 18 7.93 0.80 -5.70
N GLY A 19 7.75 -0.47 -6.06
CA GLY A 19 7.62 -1.59 -5.13
C GLY A 19 8.91 -1.95 -4.39
N GLU A 20 10.08 -1.68 -4.97
CA GLU A 20 11.39 -2.00 -4.38
C GLU A 20 11.97 -0.82 -3.60
N GLN A 21 11.65 0.41 -4.03
CA GLN A 21 12.28 1.62 -3.51
C GLN A 21 11.96 1.88 -2.04
N TRP A 22 10.72 1.71 -1.58
CA TRP A 22 10.35 1.93 -0.17
C TRP A 22 11.12 0.98 0.77
N PHE A 23 11.33 -0.27 0.35
CA PHE A 23 12.01 -1.28 1.14
C PHE A 23 13.50 -0.95 1.29
N ARG A 24 14.15 -0.57 0.18
CA ARG A 24 15.55 -0.14 0.18
C ARG A 24 15.75 1.06 1.11
N LEU A 25 14.93 2.10 0.95
CA LEU A 25 14.98 3.31 1.79
C LEU A 25 14.77 2.99 3.28
N TYR A 26 13.83 2.10 3.59
CA TYR A 26 13.60 1.68 4.96
C TYR A 26 14.80 0.92 5.53
N LYS A 27 15.35 -0.04 4.79
CA LYS A 27 16.50 -0.83 5.22
C LYS A 27 17.71 0.07 5.50
N GLU A 28 18.03 0.96 4.56
CA GLU A 28 19.12 1.96 4.72
C GLU A 28 18.85 2.88 5.92
N GLY A 29 17.59 3.28 6.13
CA GLY A 29 17.20 4.11 7.27
C GLY A 29 17.39 3.39 8.60
N VAL A 30 16.98 2.13 8.72
CA VAL A 30 17.16 1.31 9.92
C VAL A 30 18.64 1.06 10.20
N GLU A 31 19.41 0.72 9.18
CA GLU A 31 20.87 0.55 9.28
C GLU A 31 21.56 1.85 9.71
N ALA A 32 21.11 3.00 9.19
CA ALA A 32 21.61 4.29 9.65
C ALA A 32 21.27 4.58 11.12
N VAL A 33 20.10 4.16 11.63
CA VAL A 33 19.78 4.24 13.07
C VAL A 33 20.74 3.39 13.89
N GLN A 34 21.00 2.16 13.46
CA GLN A 34 21.90 1.22 14.16
C GLN A 34 23.34 1.75 14.20
N ASN A 35 23.78 2.41 13.13
CA ASN A 35 25.10 3.00 13.02
C ASN A 35 25.23 4.41 13.62
N GLY A 36 24.20 4.91 14.33
CA GLY A 36 24.21 6.24 14.94
C GLY A 36 24.14 7.41 13.95
N LYS A 37 23.91 7.14 12.65
CA LYS A 37 23.81 8.14 11.58
C LYS A 37 22.39 8.72 11.50
N TYR A 38 21.92 9.31 12.59
CA TYR A 38 20.51 9.68 12.76
C TYR A 38 19.98 10.69 11.74
N LYS A 39 20.79 11.64 11.27
CA LYS A 39 20.38 12.59 10.22
C LYS A 39 20.05 11.87 8.89
N VAL A 40 20.88 10.90 8.52
CA VAL A 40 20.68 10.06 7.33
C VAL A 40 19.44 9.19 7.52
N ALA A 41 19.29 8.59 8.71
CA ALA A 41 18.12 7.79 9.05
C ALA A 41 16.81 8.58 8.88
N VAL A 42 16.75 9.82 9.37
CA VAL A 42 15.57 10.69 9.20
C VAL A 42 15.23 10.88 7.72
N ALA A 43 16.21 11.22 6.88
CA ALA A 43 15.98 11.42 5.45
C ALA A 43 15.48 10.14 4.75
N LYS A 44 16.09 9.00 5.05
CA LYS A 44 15.74 7.72 4.43
C LYS A 44 14.39 7.19 4.89
N LEU A 45 14.09 7.27 6.19
CA LEU A 45 12.82 6.82 6.77
C LEU A 45 11.66 7.73 6.35
N THR A 46 11.85 9.04 6.28
CA THR A 46 10.82 9.94 5.75
C THR A 46 10.51 9.66 4.28
N ALA A 47 11.52 9.36 3.45
CA ALA A 47 11.32 8.94 2.07
C ALA A 47 10.58 7.58 1.99
N ALA A 48 10.90 6.62 2.88
CA ALA A 48 10.17 5.36 2.96
C ALA A 48 8.69 5.55 3.34
N ILE A 49 8.39 6.44 4.29
CA ILE A 49 7.01 6.79 4.68
C ILE A 49 6.27 7.44 3.51
N LYS A 50 6.92 8.36 2.78
CA LYS A 50 6.31 8.98 1.58
C LYS A 50 5.94 7.94 0.53
N ALA A 51 6.77 6.93 0.33
CA ALA A 51 6.48 5.84 -0.60
C ALA A 51 5.44 4.86 -0.06
N LYS A 52 5.45 4.61 1.27
CA LYS A 52 4.56 3.65 1.93
C LYS A 52 4.35 4.01 3.40
N ASP A 53 3.31 4.80 3.68
CA ASP A 53 2.88 5.15 5.03
C ASP A 53 1.99 4.05 5.63
N ARG A 54 2.62 3.01 6.17
CA ARG A 54 1.95 1.96 6.94
C ARG A 54 2.91 1.36 7.95
N GLU A 55 2.39 0.79 9.02
CA GLU A 55 3.18 -0.04 9.93
C GLU A 55 2.59 -1.45 10.01
N THR A 56 3.44 -2.47 9.97
CA THR A 56 3.00 -3.87 10.11
C THR A 56 4.15 -4.76 10.55
N LYS A 57 3.81 -5.78 11.35
CA LYS A 57 4.76 -6.81 11.78
C LYS A 57 5.26 -7.67 10.61
N LYS A 58 4.47 -7.80 9.55
CA LYS A 58 4.81 -8.69 8.42
C LYS A 58 4.42 -8.05 7.09
N ILE A 59 5.42 -7.60 6.34
CA ILE A 59 5.26 -7.12 4.97
C ILE A 59 6.15 -7.93 4.02
N ARG A 60 5.59 -8.32 2.88
CA ARG A 60 6.34 -8.92 1.79
C ARG A 60 7.16 -7.85 1.06
N THR A 61 8.44 -8.11 0.83
CA THR A 61 9.35 -7.22 0.10
C THR A 61 9.54 -7.73 -1.33
N TYR A 62 10.59 -8.52 -1.58
CA TYR A 62 10.88 -9.18 -2.85
C TYR A 62 10.84 -10.71 -2.68
N GLY A 63 10.41 -11.42 -3.72
CA GLY A 63 10.32 -12.88 -3.69
C GLY A 63 9.44 -13.37 -2.53
N MET A 64 9.96 -14.25 -1.69
CA MET A 64 9.29 -14.78 -0.50
C MET A 64 9.79 -14.16 0.82
N HIS A 65 10.52 -13.04 0.76
CA HIS A 65 11.06 -12.40 1.96
C HIS A 65 10.01 -11.52 2.65
N PHE A 66 9.95 -11.65 3.97
CA PHE A 66 9.10 -10.85 4.84
C PHE A 66 9.94 -10.13 5.88
N ILE A 67 9.56 -8.90 6.19
CA ILE A 67 10.19 -8.09 7.22
C ILE A 67 9.15 -7.47 8.15
N GLU A 68 9.63 -7.00 9.30
CA GLU A 68 8.92 -6.00 10.10
C GLU A 68 9.11 -4.61 9.51
N TYR A 69 8.02 -3.86 9.37
CA TYR A 69 8.04 -2.51 8.81
C TYR A 69 7.37 -1.52 9.74
N TYR A 70 8.20 -0.76 10.47
CA TYR A 70 7.79 0.23 11.46
C TYR A 70 8.52 1.56 11.24
N PRO A 71 8.33 2.22 10.08
CA PRO A 71 9.10 3.41 9.74
C PRO A 71 8.86 4.60 10.68
N HIS A 72 7.66 4.77 11.26
CA HIS A 72 7.40 5.85 12.22
C HIS A 72 8.08 5.57 13.57
N ARG A 73 8.11 4.30 14.00
CA ARG A 73 8.87 3.89 15.19
C ARG A 73 10.34 4.26 15.06
N GLU A 74 10.98 3.82 13.98
CA GLU A 74 12.41 4.04 13.78
C GLU A 74 12.73 5.53 13.53
N LEU A 75 11.84 6.25 12.86
CA LEU A 75 11.98 7.70 12.66
C LEU A 75 11.89 8.45 13.99
N GLY A 76 10.96 8.05 14.87
CA GLY A 76 10.84 8.60 16.21
C GLY A 76 12.09 8.35 17.07
N ILE A 77 12.69 7.16 16.95
CA ILE A 77 13.97 6.83 17.61
C ILE A 77 15.11 7.67 17.06
N ALA A 78 15.18 7.87 15.74
CA ALA A 78 16.20 8.74 15.14
C ALA A 78 16.08 10.18 15.66
N TYR A 79 14.86 10.72 15.74
CA TYR A 79 14.63 12.06 16.30
C TYR A 79 14.95 12.15 17.80
N TYR A 80 14.65 11.10 18.56
CA TYR A 80 15.00 11.02 19.98
C TYR A 80 16.51 11.20 20.19
N ASN A 81 17.31 10.46 19.42
CA ASN A 81 18.77 10.52 19.51
C ASN A 81 19.35 11.83 18.95
N LEU A 82 18.62 12.56 18.10
CA LEU A 82 18.98 13.91 17.65
C LEU A 82 18.57 15.01 18.66
N GLY A 83 18.00 14.66 19.81
CA GLY A 83 17.48 15.63 20.79
C GLY A 83 16.18 16.31 20.36
N ARG A 84 15.60 15.94 19.22
CA ARG A 84 14.34 16.50 18.69
C ARG A 84 13.14 15.81 19.35
N LYS A 85 13.02 16.02 20.66
CA LYS A 85 12.07 15.35 21.56
C LYS A 85 10.59 15.47 21.13
N LYS A 86 10.13 16.65 20.72
CA LYS A 86 8.74 16.86 20.24
C LYS A 86 8.42 16.03 18.98
N LEU A 87 9.32 16.04 17.99
CA LEU A 87 9.16 15.23 16.77
C LEU A 87 9.21 13.74 17.06
N ALA A 88 10.12 13.32 17.95
CA ALA A 88 10.21 11.93 18.40
C ALA A 88 8.89 11.46 19.00
N PHE A 89 8.33 12.23 19.94
CA PHE A 89 7.05 11.93 20.58
C PHE A 89 5.92 11.80 19.56
N LYS A 90 5.80 12.76 18.62
CA LYS A 90 4.78 12.74 17.56
C LYS A 90 4.83 11.46 16.71
N HIS A 91 6.01 11.09 16.23
CA HIS A 91 6.19 9.90 15.40
C HIS A 91 6.00 8.60 16.18
N LEU A 92 6.47 8.51 17.41
CA LEU A 92 6.28 7.34 18.27
C LEU A 92 4.80 7.15 18.66
N LYS A 93 4.08 8.24 18.97
CA LYS A 93 2.64 8.22 19.23
C LYS A 93 1.87 7.77 17.97
N ARG A 94 2.27 8.24 16.79
CA ARG A 94 1.72 7.77 15.51
C ARG A 94 1.95 6.27 15.30
N SER A 95 3.17 5.79 15.55
CA SER A 95 3.52 4.37 15.46
C SER A 95 2.65 3.52 16.40
N MET A 96 2.51 3.93 17.66
CA MET A 96 1.65 3.23 18.62
C MET A 96 0.17 3.16 18.20
N ARG A 97 -0.33 4.17 17.48
CA ARG A 97 -1.69 4.13 16.92
C ARG A 97 -1.83 3.19 15.73
N LEU A 98 -0.79 3.05 14.90
CA LEU A 98 -0.81 2.22 13.70
C LEU A 98 -0.55 0.74 14.04
N ALA A 99 0.53 0.47 14.77
CA ALA A 99 0.91 -0.87 15.17
C ALA A 99 1.70 -0.81 16.50
N PRO A 100 1.04 -1.08 17.64
CA PRO A 100 1.68 -1.04 18.96
C PRO A 100 2.89 -1.98 19.05
N THR A 101 4.00 -1.47 19.57
CA THR A 101 5.20 -2.28 19.83
C THR A 101 5.83 -1.91 21.16
N THR A 102 6.45 -2.89 21.83
CA THR A 102 7.15 -2.69 23.10
C THR A 102 8.27 -1.66 22.97
N ARG A 103 8.99 -1.69 21.83
CA ARG A 103 10.06 -0.73 21.52
C ARG A 103 9.52 0.70 21.43
N ALA A 104 8.42 0.94 20.70
CA ALA A 104 7.82 2.27 20.62
C ALA A 104 7.35 2.78 22.00
N ARG A 105 6.70 1.91 22.78
CA ARG A 105 6.25 2.23 24.16
C ARG A 105 7.43 2.59 25.07
N SER A 106 8.53 1.84 25.01
CA SER A 106 9.73 2.14 25.80
C SER A 106 10.28 3.54 25.52
N TYR A 107 10.35 3.95 24.24
CA TYR A 107 10.81 5.29 23.90
C TYR A 107 9.81 6.40 24.25
N LEU A 108 8.50 6.13 24.21
CA LEU A 108 7.51 7.08 24.72
C LEU A 108 7.64 7.30 26.23
N ASN A 109 7.90 6.23 26.99
CA ASN A 109 8.13 6.36 28.43
C ASN A 109 9.38 7.19 28.74
N LYS A 110 10.44 7.08 27.92
CA LYS A 110 11.63 7.95 28.01
C LYS A 110 11.34 9.43 27.68
N LEU A 111 10.20 9.70 27.04
CA LEU A 111 9.72 11.03 26.69
C LEU A 111 8.56 11.47 27.60
N ALA A 112 8.30 10.77 28.71
CA ALA A 112 7.33 11.19 29.71
C ALA A 112 7.66 12.62 30.18
N GLY A 113 6.65 13.49 30.19
CA GLY A 113 6.79 14.94 30.49
C GLY A 113 6.77 15.87 29.27
N ILE A 114 6.90 15.36 28.03
CA ILE A 114 6.70 16.19 26.81
C ILE A 114 5.24 16.22 26.37
N ALA A 115 4.41 15.33 26.91
CA ALA A 115 3.00 15.19 26.51
C ALA A 115 2.20 16.49 26.72
N ASP A 116 2.58 17.29 27.71
CA ASP A 116 1.87 18.51 28.10
C ASP A 116 2.22 19.72 27.22
N ASP A 117 3.41 19.71 26.57
CA ASP A 117 3.91 20.82 25.72
C ASP A 117 3.73 20.59 24.21
N VAL A 118 3.14 19.44 23.84
CA VAL A 118 2.81 19.09 22.46
C VAL A 118 1.31 19.15 22.31
N GLU A 119 0.78 20.38 22.41
CA GLU A 119 -0.47 20.74 21.76
C GLU A 119 -0.39 20.29 20.29
N ASP A 120 -1.52 19.94 19.68
CA ASP A 120 -1.63 19.43 18.32
C ASP A 120 -1.14 20.44 17.28
N GLU A 121 0.18 20.68 17.24
CA GLU A 121 0.83 21.56 16.31
C GLU A 121 0.70 20.88 14.94
N PRO A 122 -0.02 21.52 13.99
CA PRO A 122 -0.11 21.06 12.62
C PRO A 122 1.31 20.76 12.14
N PRO A 123 1.53 19.64 11.42
CA PRO A 123 2.88 19.20 11.07
C PRO A 123 3.71 20.36 10.56
N LEU A 124 4.76 20.70 11.32
CA LEU A 124 5.76 21.69 10.97
C LEU A 124 6.04 21.57 9.48
N ALA A 125 5.62 22.61 8.76
CA ALA A 125 5.83 22.80 7.35
C ALA A 125 7.34 22.91 7.10
N GLU A 126 7.99 21.77 6.98
CA GLU A 126 9.14 21.67 6.10
C GLU A 126 8.60 21.92 4.70
N LYS A 127 8.84 23.15 4.20
CA LYS A 127 8.46 23.71 2.90
C LYS A 127 7.91 22.66 1.96
N GLU A 128 6.58 22.68 1.80
CA GLU A 128 5.87 21.72 0.97
C GLU A 128 6.36 21.81 -0.48
N ALA A 129 7.20 20.85 -0.90
CA ALA A 129 7.11 20.40 -2.28
C ALA A 129 5.66 19.94 -2.47
N PRO A 130 4.97 20.39 -3.53
CA PRO A 130 3.53 20.26 -3.65
C PRO A 130 3.17 18.79 -3.52
N LYS A 131 2.50 18.45 -2.42
CA LYS A 131 1.71 17.23 -2.35
C LYS A 131 0.73 17.33 -3.52
N PRO A 132 0.62 16.33 -4.41
CA PRO A 132 -0.52 16.31 -5.30
C PRO A 132 -1.74 16.22 -4.39
N VAL A 133 -2.42 17.36 -4.26
CA VAL A 133 -3.78 17.45 -3.77
C VAL A 133 -4.53 16.41 -4.58
N ARG A 134 -4.88 15.30 -3.94
CA ARG A 134 -5.86 14.37 -4.46
C ARG A 134 -7.14 15.19 -4.48
N LYS A 135 -7.37 15.87 -5.61
CA LYS A 135 -8.52 16.70 -5.85
C LYS A 135 -9.71 15.83 -5.50
N LYS A 136 -10.50 16.27 -4.52
CA LYS A 136 -11.85 15.77 -4.33
C LYS A 136 -12.57 16.16 -5.62
N GLU A 137 -12.51 15.27 -6.60
CA GLU A 137 -13.36 15.36 -7.76
C GLU A 137 -14.77 15.20 -7.25
N GLN A 138 -15.51 16.27 -7.43
CA GLN A 138 -16.84 16.47 -6.93
C GLN A 138 -17.71 15.29 -7.37
N ALA A 139 -18.50 14.81 -6.42
CA ALA A 139 -19.62 13.93 -6.67
C ALA A 139 -20.57 14.62 -7.65
N LYS A 140 -20.36 14.37 -8.95
CA LYS A 140 -21.40 14.57 -9.96
C LYS A 140 -22.36 13.40 -9.78
N LYS A 141 -23.49 13.70 -9.16
CA LYS A 141 -24.69 12.88 -9.05
C LYS A 141 -25.04 12.31 -10.42
N GLN A 142 -24.50 11.14 -10.76
CA GLN A 142 -25.00 10.33 -11.85
C GLN A 142 -26.12 9.48 -11.26
N SER A 143 -27.33 9.82 -11.70
CA SER A 143 -28.58 9.10 -11.50
C SER A 143 -28.38 7.61 -11.33
N LEU A 144 -28.95 7.06 -10.26
CA LEU A 144 -29.32 5.65 -10.19
C LEU A 144 -30.08 5.28 -11.48
N LYS A 145 -29.41 4.62 -12.41
CA LYS A 145 -30.09 3.87 -13.46
C LYS A 145 -30.47 2.54 -12.83
N LEU A 146 -31.78 2.43 -12.61
CA LEU A 146 -32.58 1.25 -12.35
C LEU A 146 -31.86 -0.08 -12.67
N VAL A 147 -31.81 -0.95 -11.67
CA VAL A 147 -31.54 -2.38 -11.80
C VAL A 147 -32.48 -2.94 -12.88
N GLY A 148 -31.94 -3.38 -14.02
CA GLY A 148 -32.76 -3.82 -15.15
C GLY A 148 -32.03 -4.15 -16.44
N GLU A 149 -30.77 -3.77 -16.63
CA GLU A 149 -29.97 -4.28 -17.76
C GLU A 149 -29.33 -5.60 -17.36
N ARG A 150 -29.93 -6.69 -17.83
CA ARG A 150 -29.42 -8.05 -17.75
C ARG A 150 -27.92 -8.03 -18.06
N LEU A 151 -27.10 -8.56 -17.14
CA LEU A 151 -25.70 -8.87 -17.38
C LEU A 151 -25.61 -9.66 -18.69
N GLY A 152 -25.23 -8.99 -19.77
CA GLY A 152 -24.92 -9.63 -21.03
C GLY A 152 -23.68 -10.48 -20.81
N LEU A 153 -23.89 -11.76 -20.54
CA LEU A 153 -22.82 -12.75 -20.55
C LEU A 153 -22.36 -12.86 -22.00
N ALA A 154 -21.35 -12.07 -22.37
CA ALA A 154 -20.71 -12.19 -23.67
C ALA A 154 -19.90 -13.49 -23.68
N ILE A 155 -20.55 -14.60 -24.05
CA ILE A 155 -19.84 -15.81 -24.42
C ILE A 155 -19.28 -15.54 -25.82
N LEU A 156 -18.00 -15.20 -25.88
CA LEU A 156 -17.27 -15.13 -27.14
C LEU A 156 -17.22 -16.54 -27.74
N PRO A 157 -17.70 -16.76 -28.99
CA PRO A 157 -17.48 -18.03 -29.66
C PRO A 157 -16.00 -18.10 -30.04
N PHE A 158 -15.21 -18.83 -29.26
CA PHE A 158 -13.87 -19.20 -29.69
C PHE A 158 -14.02 -20.29 -30.76
N GLU A 159 -13.81 -19.93 -32.03
CA GLU A 159 -13.66 -20.92 -33.11
C GLU A 159 -12.41 -21.78 -32.85
N ASN A 160 -12.60 -22.93 -32.21
CA ASN A 160 -11.57 -23.98 -32.18
C ASN A 160 -11.59 -24.71 -33.53
N LYS A 161 -10.76 -24.26 -34.46
CA LYS A 161 -10.36 -25.10 -35.61
C LYS A 161 -9.34 -26.13 -35.13
N GLY A 162 -9.82 -27.35 -34.85
CA GLY A 162 -9.01 -28.56 -34.69
C GLY A 162 -9.28 -29.35 -33.41
N ALA A 163 -9.48 -30.67 -33.57
CA ALA A 163 -9.45 -31.82 -32.63
C ALA A 163 -10.02 -31.70 -31.20
N SER A 164 -10.62 -30.57 -30.81
CA SER A 164 -10.97 -30.24 -29.42
C SER A 164 -12.46 -29.92 -29.23
N ARG A 165 -13.31 -30.21 -30.22
CA ARG A 165 -14.78 -30.03 -30.11
C ARG A 165 -15.35 -30.96 -29.05
N ASP A 166 -15.01 -32.25 -29.13
CA ASP A 166 -15.54 -33.28 -28.24
C ASP A 166 -15.11 -33.08 -26.78
N LEU A 167 -13.93 -32.51 -26.55
CA LEU A 167 -13.45 -32.22 -25.20
C LEU A 167 -14.15 -31.00 -24.58
N GLY A 168 -14.53 -30.01 -25.39
CA GLY A 168 -15.30 -28.84 -24.94
C GLY A 168 -16.68 -29.24 -24.45
N ASP A 169 -17.37 -30.13 -25.18
CA ASP A 169 -18.73 -30.57 -24.85
C ASP A 169 -18.77 -31.39 -23.55
N ILE A 170 -17.76 -32.26 -23.33
CA ILE A 170 -17.66 -33.05 -22.08
C ILE A 170 -17.39 -32.17 -20.86
N VAL A 171 -16.57 -31.12 -21.03
CA VAL A 171 -16.26 -30.19 -19.93
C VAL A 171 -17.48 -29.34 -19.59
N LEU A 172 -18.22 -28.86 -20.59
CA LEU A 172 -19.46 -28.12 -20.39
C LEU A 172 -20.51 -28.96 -19.65
N ASP A 173 -20.70 -30.22 -20.05
CA ASP A 173 -21.66 -31.13 -19.42
C ASP A 173 -21.34 -31.40 -17.92
N LYS A 174 -20.06 -31.61 -17.60
CA LYS A 174 -19.61 -31.77 -16.20
C LYS A 174 -19.79 -30.49 -15.38
N MET A 175 -19.60 -29.31 -15.98
CA MET A 175 -19.82 -28.04 -15.30
C MET A 175 -21.30 -27.79 -15.04
N ILE A 176 -22.17 -28.12 -16.00
CA ILE A 176 -23.63 -28.02 -15.83
C ILE A 176 -24.07 -28.93 -14.69
N THR A 177 -23.64 -30.20 -14.70
CA THR A 177 -23.97 -31.17 -13.65
C THR A 177 -23.49 -30.69 -12.27
N ALA A 178 -22.27 -30.14 -12.17
CA ALA A 178 -21.73 -29.63 -10.91
C ALA A 178 -22.49 -28.39 -10.38
N LEU A 179 -23.06 -27.57 -11.26
CA LEU A 179 -23.83 -26.38 -10.87
C LEU A 179 -25.26 -26.74 -10.45
N VAL A 180 -25.89 -27.72 -11.11
CA VAL A 180 -27.22 -28.26 -10.76
C VAL A 180 -27.19 -28.98 -9.42
N ASN A 181 -26.18 -29.84 -9.18
CA ASN A 181 -26.02 -30.56 -7.90
C ASN A 181 -25.78 -29.64 -6.70
N LYS A 182 -25.37 -28.38 -6.93
CA LYS A 182 -25.21 -27.36 -5.88
C LYS A 182 -26.48 -26.56 -5.61
N GLU A 183 -27.62 -26.96 -6.18
CA GLU A 183 -28.93 -26.30 -6.08
C GLU A 183 -28.91 -24.80 -6.44
N ARG A 184 -27.89 -24.34 -7.17
CA ARG A 184 -27.73 -22.90 -7.48
C ARG A 184 -28.58 -22.42 -8.64
N PHE A 185 -29.18 -23.33 -9.40
CA PHE A 185 -30.09 -23.01 -10.51
C PHE A 185 -31.20 -24.08 -10.61
N LYS A 186 -32.42 -23.63 -10.87
CA LYS A 186 -33.55 -24.49 -11.23
C LYS A 186 -33.68 -24.44 -12.76
N ILE A 187 -33.57 -25.60 -13.41
CA ILE A 187 -33.80 -25.73 -14.85
C ILE A 187 -35.32 -25.83 -15.05
N LEU A 188 -35.88 -25.00 -15.93
CA LEU A 188 -37.26 -25.09 -16.43
C LEU A 188 -37.25 -25.86 -17.75
#